data_AF-A0A517MTR5-F1
#
_entry.id   AF-A0A517MTR5-F1
#
_cell.length_a   1.000
_cell.length_b   1.000
_cell.length_c   1.000
_cell.angle_alpha   90.00
_cell.angle_beta   90.00
_cell.angle_gamma   90.00
#
_symmetry.space_group_name_H-M   'P 1'
#
loop_
_entity.id
_entity.type
_entity.pdbx_description
1 polymer ?
#
loop_
_entity_poly.entity_id
_entity_poly.type
_entity_poly.pdbx_seq_one_letter_code
_entity_poly.pdbx_strand_id
1 'polypeptide(L)'
;MHSHLLFLLHSDRSARIWAAANMALLATFQSVAIVALVGCNPDYQTSVSIDHSLKRGVLRAKYAVPRDSELGDYSVLETWCEIDNESGEEQIVVRLKGPHHGEEPRVKIIEPEGMLYRSVWSQRDGPPYEVWAAPVPLPDVLKLRRGNMEIELLRRHE
;
A
#
# COMPACT_ATOMS: atom_id res chain seq x y z
N MET A 1 -40.76 -7.80 -9.53
CA MET A 1 -40.97 -8.43 -8.21
C MET A 1 -39.59 -8.67 -7.62
N HIS A 2 -39.20 -7.88 -6.61
CA HIS A 2 -37.88 -8.00 -5.97
C HIS A 2 -38.01 -8.91 -4.75
N SER A 3 -37.43 -10.10 -4.82
CA SER A 3 -37.36 -11.02 -3.69
C SER A 3 -36.22 -10.61 -2.77
N HIS A 4 -36.55 -10.15 -1.56
CA HIS A 4 -35.56 -9.83 -0.53
C HIS A 4 -35.25 -11.10 0.29
N LEU A 5 -33.98 -11.49 0.33
CA LEU A 5 -33.45 -12.54 1.20
C LEU A 5 -32.90 -11.90 2.47
N LEU A 6 -33.32 -12.41 3.62
CA LEU A 6 -32.86 -11.98 4.94
C LEU A 6 -31.82 -12.98 5.46
N PHE A 7 -30.63 -12.50 5.80
CA PHE A 7 -29.59 -13.30 6.45
C PHE A 7 -29.52 -12.92 7.92
N LEU A 8 -29.72 -13.90 8.81
CA LEU A 8 -29.52 -13.75 10.25
C LEU A 8 -28.36 -14.66 10.66
N LEU A 9 -27.27 -14.05 11.13
CA LEU A 9 -26.14 -14.76 11.72
C LEU A 9 -26.47 -15.11 13.17
N HIS A 10 -26.46 -16.41 13.48
CA HIS A 10 -26.70 -16.94 14.82
C HIS A 10 -25.36 -17.24 15.52
N SER A 11 -25.29 -17.11 16.85
CA SER A 11 -24.02 -17.23 17.60
C SER A 11 -23.40 -18.63 17.61
N ASP A 12 -24.06 -19.62 17.01
CA ASP A 12 -23.62 -21.01 16.91
C ASP A 12 -22.74 -21.31 15.68
N ARG A 13 -22.21 -20.26 15.01
CA ARG A 13 -21.36 -20.37 13.80
C ARG A 13 -22.02 -21.11 12.64
N SER A 14 -23.36 -21.15 12.61
CA SER A 14 -24.12 -21.69 11.49
C SER A 14 -24.79 -20.57 10.70
N ALA A 15 -24.66 -20.62 9.37
CA ALA A 15 -25.47 -19.81 8.48
C ALA A 15 -26.67 -20.65 8.05
N ARG A 16 -27.88 -20.13 8.31
CA ARG A 16 -29.15 -20.79 7.98
C ARG A 16 -29.93 -19.90 7.01
N ILE A 17 -30.37 -20.47 5.89
CA ILE A 17 -31.17 -19.75 4.91
C ILE A 17 -32.63 -20.16 5.09
N TRP A 18 -33.49 -19.16 5.21
CA TRP A 18 -34.93 -19.32 5.40
C TRP A 18 -35.69 -18.74 4.21
N ALA A 19 -36.71 -19.45 3.75
CA ALA A 19 -37.67 -18.91 2.80
C ALA A 19 -38.55 -17.87 3.50
N ALA A 20 -38.48 -16.60 3.07
CA ALA A 20 -39.23 -15.51 3.71
C ALA A 20 -40.77 -15.68 3.63
N ALA A 21 -41.27 -16.45 2.66
CA ALA A 21 -42.71 -16.62 2.42
C ALA A 21 -43.40 -17.55 3.43
N ASN A 22 -42.67 -18.51 4.01
CA ASN A 22 -43.26 -19.51 4.91
C ASN A 22 -42.34 -19.92 6.08
N MET A 23 -41.22 -19.22 6.27
CA MET A 23 -40.24 -19.51 7.32
C MET A 23 -39.72 -20.95 7.29
N ALA A 24 -39.73 -21.59 6.11
CA ALA A 24 -39.15 -22.93 5.96
C ALA A 24 -37.62 -22.84 5.86
N LEU A 25 -36.93 -23.69 6.62
CA LEU A 25 -35.47 -23.82 6.57
C LEU A 25 -35.08 -24.52 5.26
N LEU A 26 -34.39 -23.80 4.37
CA LEU A 26 -34.01 -24.32 3.05
C LEU A 26 -32.64 -24.99 3.05
N ALA A 27 -31.70 -24.47 3.84
CA ALA A 27 -30.36 -25.03 3.95
C ALA A 27 -29.65 -24.58 5.24
N THR A 28 -28.79 -25.45 5.76
CA THR A 28 -27.87 -25.13 6.87
C THR A 28 -26.45 -25.42 6.40
N PHE A 29 -25.58 -24.42 6.47
CA PHE A 29 -24.16 -24.55 6.14
C PHE A 29 -23.33 -24.40 7.41
N GLN A 30 -22.44 -25.38 7.66
CA GLN A 30 -21.40 -25.26 8.68
C GLN A 30 -20.18 -24.60 8.03
N SER A 31 -19.93 -23.34 8.37
CA SER A 31 -18.73 -22.66 7.92
C SER A 31 -17.59 -22.91 8.90
N VAL A 32 -16.61 -23.74 8.50
CA VAL A 32 -15.23 -23.60 8.98
C VAL A 32 -14.74 -22.24 8.47
N ALA A 33 -14.20 -21.43 9.38
CA ALA A 33 -13.92 -20.02 9.17
C ALA A 33 -13.11 -19.74 7.88
N ILE A 34 -13.81 -19.29 6.84
CA ILE A 34 -13.22 -18.49 5.77
C ILE A 34 -13.47 -17.06 6.20
N VAL A 35 -12.46 -16.45 6.81
CA VAL A 35 -12.44 -15.00 7.05
C VAL A 35 -12.53 -14.34 5.67
N ALA A 36 -13.70 -13.82 5.37
CA ALA A 36 -13.93 -13.02 4.18
C ALA A 36 -13.07 -11.77 4.29
N LEU A 37 -12.03 -11.70 3.46
CA LEU A 37 -11.39 -10.45 3.04
C LEU A 37 -12.42 -9.64 2.23
N VAL A 38 -13.44 -9.10 2.93
CA VAL A 38 -14.26 -8.02 2.39
C VAL A 38 -13.39 -6.78 2.55
N GLY A 39 -12.97 -6.24 1.41
CA GLY A 39 -11.93 -5.23 1.29
C GLY A 39 -12.07 -4.09 2.29
N CYS A 40 -11.18 -4.07 3.28
CA CYS A 40 -10.66 -2.79 3.75
C CYS A 40 -9.95 -2.21 2.54
N ASN A 41 -10.55 -1.22 1.88
CA ASN A 41 -9.78 -0.30 1.06
C ASN A 41 -9.07 0.59 2.08
N PRO A 42 -7.75 0.45 2.32
CA PRO A 42 -7.07 1.46 3.11
C PRO A 42 -7.34 2.79 2.41
N ASP A 43 -7.75 3.81 3.13
CA ASP A 43 -7.89 5.11 2.52
C ASP A 43 -6.47 5.65 2.28
N TYR A 44 -6.01 5.62 1.04
CA TYR A 44 -4.68 6.06 0.67
C TYR A 44 -4.68 7.55 0.38
N GLN A 45 -3.71 8.27 0.95
CA GLN A 45 -3.55 9.70 0.71
C GLN A 45 -2.72 9.91 -0.56
N THR A 46 -3.36 9.97 -1.72
CA THR A 46 -2.67 10.35 -2.96
C THR A 46 -2.37 11.85 -2.93
N SER A 47 -1.11 12.26 -3.12
CA SER A 47 -0.68 13.65 -2.92
C SER A 47 -0.09 14.31 -4.18
N VAL A 48 0.22 15.60 -4.03
CA VAL A 48 0.77 16.53 -5.03
C VAL A 48 2.00 16.00 -5.78
N SER A 49 2.86 15.19 -5.15
CA SER A 49 4.11 14.73 -5.78
C SER A 49 3.86 13.68 -6.88
N ILE A 50 3.04 12.66 -6.59
CA ILE A 50 2.67 11.66 -7.60
C ILE A 50 1.90 12.32 -8.75
N ASP A 51 0.98 13.25 -8.45
CA ASP A 51 0.26 14.03 -9.46
C ASP A 51 1.20 14.84 -10.36
N HIS A 52 2.28 15.39 -9.80
CA HIS A 52 3.26 16.11 -10.57
C HIS A 52 4.04 15.18 -11.52
N SER A 53 4.46 14.01 -11.05
CA SER A 53 5.11 13.00 -11.89
C SER A 53 4.18 12.46 -12.99
N LEU A 54 2.89 12.30 -12.67
CA LEU A 54 1.87 11.96 -13.66
C LEU A 54 1.73 13.04 -14.74
N LYS A 55 1.58 14.31 -14.34
CA LYS A 55 1.45 15.45 -15.27
C LYS A 55 2.68 15.62 -16.17
N ARG A 56 3.86 15.25 -15.69
CA ARG A 56 5.11 15.24 -16.47
C ARG A 56 5.22 14.04 -17.42
N GLY A 57 4.32 13.05 -17.33
CA GLY A 57 4.36 11.84 -18.15
C GLY A 57 5.44 10.83 -17.77
N VAL A 58 6.05 10.99 -16.59
CA VAL A 58 7.19 10.17 -16.14
C VAL A 58 6.79 9.07 -15.16
N LEU A 59 5.57 9.12 -14.61
CA LEU A 59 5.09 8.11 -13.68
C LEU A 59 4.98 6.73 -14.36
N ARG A 60 5.41 5.67 -13.65
CA ARG A 60 5.37 4.28 -14.13
C ARG A 60 4.53 3.37 -13.24
N ALA A 61 4.62 3.54 -11.94
CA ALA A 61 3.81 2.78 -11.00
C ALA A 61 3.62 3.56 -9.70
N LYS A 62 2.57 3.22 -8.94
CA LYS A 62 2.35 3.70 -7.58
C LYS A 62 2.41 2.53 -6.61
N TYR A 63 2.85 2.77 -5.39
CA TYR A 63 2.78 1.81 -4.29
C TYR A 63 1.78 2.30 -3.25
N ALA A 64 0.96 1.37 -2.78
CA ALA A 64 -0.06 1.60 -1.78
C ALA A 64 0.63 1.79 -0.42
N VAL A 65 0.52 3.00 0.15
CA VAL A 65 1.04 3.32 1.49
C VAL A 65 -0.11 3.27 2.50
N PRO A 66 -0.16 2.28 3.41
CA PRO A 66 -1.17 2.24 4.47
C PRO A 66 -1.24 3.55 5.27
N ARG A 67 -2.42 3.89 5.80
CA ARG A 67 -2.53 4.99 6.78
C ARG A 67 -1.61 4.70 7.97
N ASP A 68 -0.99 5.76 8.48
CA ASP A 68 -0.12 5.70 9.66
C ASP A 68 1.05 4.70 9.48
N SER A 69 1.60 4.64 8.26
CA SER A 69 2.79 3.83 7.92
C SER A 69 4.04 4.36 8.60
N GLU A 70 4.18 4.08 9.90
CA GLU A 70 5.33 4.44 10.71
C GLU A 70 6.52 3.53 10.46
N LEU A 71 7.71 4.13 10.41
CA LEU A 71 8.97 3.48 10.15
C LEU A 71 10.04 4.12 11.06
N GLY A 72 9.85 3.97 12.37
CA GLY A 72 10.62 4.66 13.42
C GLY A 72 10.15 6.10 13.57
N ASP A 73 11.08 7.06 13.63
CA ASP A 73 10.77 8.50 13.73
C ASP A 73 10.21 9.11 12.43
N TYR A 74 9.86 8.26 11.46
CA TYR A 74 9.41 8.66 10.13
C TYR A 74 8.07 8.02 9.83
N SER A 75 7.24 8.73 9.05
CA SER A 75 6.07 8.14 8.40
C SER A 75 6.29 8.14 6.89
N VAL A 76 5.98 7.02 6.23
CA VAL A 76 5.96 6.98 4.77
C VAL A 76 4.70 7.68 4.29
N LEU A 77 4.87 8.68 3.43
CA LEU A 77 3.77 9.45 2.87
C LEU A 77 3.34 8.90 1.52
N GLU A 78 4.31 8.68 0.64
CA GLU A 78 4.08 8.24 -0.73
C GLU A 78 5.23 7.38 -1.21
N THR A 79 4.94 6.45 -2.13
CA THR A 79 5.96 5.68 -2.82
C THR A 79 5.52 5.43 -4.25
N TRP A 80 6.40 5.69 -5.21
CA TRP A 80 6.10 5.51 -6.64
C TRP A 80 7.36 5.17 -7.44
N CYS A 81 7.16 4.69 -8.66
CA CYS A 81 8.20 4.55 -9.66
C CYS A 81 8.01 5.61 -10.75
N GLU A 82 9.09 6.28 -11.15
CA GLU A 82 9.11 7.23 -12.25
C GLU A 82 10.37 7.07 -13.12
N ILE A 83 10.34 7.63 -14.33
CA ILE A 83 11.54 7.80 -15.15
C ILE A 83 12.25 9.09 -14.74
N ASP A 84 13.54 8.97 -14.44
CA ASP A 84 14.41 10.13 -14.31
C ASP A 84 14.64 10.78 -15.68
N ASN A 85 14.39 12.08 -15.79
CA ASN A 85 14.43 12.79 -17.08
C ASN A 85 15.85 12.95 -17.64
N GLU A 86 16.88 12.90 -16.79
CA GLU A 86 18.26 13.11 -17.21
C GLU A 86 18.89 11.79 -17.68
N SER A 87 18.76 10.74 -16.88
CA SER A 87 19.32 9.41 -17.18
C SER A 87 18.42 8.54 -18.04
N GLY A 88 17.10 8.78 -18.05
CA GLY A 88 16.10 7.92 -18.69
C GLY A 88 15.84 6.61 -17.93
N GLU A 89 16.45 6.42 -16.75
CA GLU A 89 16.32 5.20 -15.96
C GLU A 89 15.11 5.25 -15.04
N GLU A 90 14.52 4.08 -14.75
CA GLU A 90 13.45 3.97 -13.77
C GLU A 90 14.00 4.04 -12.35
N GLN A 91 13.31 4.79 -11.48
CA GLN A 91 13.68 4.97 -10.09
C GLN A 91 12.45 4.85 -9.18
N ILE A 92 12.64 4.21 -8.03
CA ILE A 92 11.67 4.18 -6.95
C ILE A 92 11.95 5.37 -6.04
N VAL A 93 10.93 6.17 -5.78
CA VAL A 93 10.97 7.33 -4.89
C VAL A 93 10.10 7.05 -3.68
N VAL A 94 10.66 7.21 -2.49
CA VAL A 94 9.93 7.14 -1.22
C VAL A 94 9.95 8.52 -0.59
N ARG A 95 8.76 9.11 -0.43
CA ARG A 95 8.57 10.38 0.27
C ARG A 95 8.21 10.11 1.71
N LEU A 96 8.92 10.74 2.62
CA LEU A 96 8.78 10.52 4.05
C LEU A 96 8.38 11.80 4.79
N LYS A 97 7.91 11.65 6.03
CA LYS A 97 7.76 12.72 7.00
C LYS A 97 8.59 12.37 8.22
N GLY A 98 9.57 13.18 8.57
CA GLY A 98 10.43 12.95 9.73
C GLY A 98 11.56 13.97 9.82
N PRO A 99 12.42 13.85 10.84
CA PRO A 99 13.66 14.62 10.95
C PRO A 99 14.53 14.41 9.70
N HIS A 100 15.36 15.38 9.30
CA HIS A 100 16.22 15.22 8.11
C HIS A 100 17.56 15.92 8.32
N HIS A 101 18.40 15.35 9.18
CA HIS A 101 19.76 15.84 9.40
C HIS A 101 20.81 14.76 9.03
N GLY A 102 22.02 15.23 8.69
CA GLY A 102 23.01 14.53 7.85
C GLY A 102 23.56 13.19 8.32
N GLU A 103 23.16 12.68 9.48
CA GLU A 103 23.66 11.44 10.08
C GLU A 103 22.55 10.41 10.38
N GLU A 104 21.31 10.71 10.04
CA GLU A 104 20.20 9.83 10.36
C GLU A 104 20.19 8.54 9.52
N PRO A 105 19.80 7.39 10.12
CA PRO A 105 19.67 6.13 9.40
C PRO A 105 18.79 6.29 8.16
N ARG A 106 19.15 5.70 7.03
CA ARG A 106 18.31 5.75 5.82
C ARG A 106 17.23 4.68 5.85
N VAL A 107 16.14 4.89 5.12
CA VAL A 107 15.22 3.79 4.82
C VAL A 107 15.99 2.77 3.98
N LYS A 108 15.71 1.49 4.19
CA LYS A 108 16.25 0.41 3.36
C LYS A 108 15.11 -0.28 2.65
N ILE A 109 15.20 -0.43 1.33
CA ILE A 109 14.39 -1.41 0.61
C ILE A 109 15.06 -2.77 0.84
N ILE A 110 14.39 -3.65 1.57
CA ILE A 110 14.89 -4.98 1.91
C ILE A 110 14.29 -6.07 1.02
N GLU A 111 13.16 -5.79 0.37
CA GLU A 111 12.58 -6.65 -0.65
C GLU A 111 12.06 -5.76 -1.79
N PRO A 112 12.52 -5.96 -3.03
CA PRO A 112 13.53 -6.93 -3.44
C PRO A 112 14.93 -6.58 -2.89
N GLU A 113 15.77 -7.59 -2.65
CA GLU A 113 17.13 -7.39 -2.16
C GLU A 113 18.02 -6.70 -3.21
N GLY A 114 19.06 -6.01 -2.75
CA GLY A 114 20.10 -5.46 -3.62
C GLY A 114 19.71 -4.18 -4.38
N MET A 115 18.60 -3.53 -4.02
CA MET A 115 18.22 -2.23 -4.58
C MET A 115 19.31 -1.18 -4.37
N LEU A 116 19.80 -0.56 -5.45
CA LEU A 116 20.84 0.46 -5.38
C LEU A 116 20.25 1.80 -4.94
N TYR A 117 20.65 2.26 -3.75
CA TYR A 117 20.35 3.61 -3.28
C TYR A 117 21.09 4.65 -4.13
N ARG A 118 20.38 5.65 -4.63
CA ARG A 118 20.93 6.70 -5.48
C ARG A 118 21.18 7.99 -4.72
N SER A 119 20.14 8.51 -4.08
CA SER A 119 20.20 9.84 -3.49
C SER A 119 19.13 10.04 -2.43
N VAL A 120 19.34 11.07 -1.64
CA VAL A 120 18.31 11.73 -0.84
C VAL A 120 18.30 13.20 -1.22
N TRP A 121 17.12 13.78 -1.28
CA TRP A 121 16.97 15.22 -1.38
C TRP A 121 15.75 15.68 -0.60
N SER A 122 15.76 16.94 -0.17
CA SER A 122 14.63 17.59 0.48
C SER A 122 14.61 19.05 0.07
N GLN A 123 13.42 19.65 0.03
CA GLN A 123 13.34 21.11 0.03
C GLN A 123 13.72 21.63 1.41
N ARG A 124 14.14 22.90 1.53
CA ARG A 124 14.35 23.54 2.83
C ARG A 124 13.07 23.40 3.66
N ASP A 125 13.17 22.77 4.83
CA ASP A 125 12.06 22.46 5.75
C ASP A 125 10.96 21.56 5.16
N GLY A 126 11.24 20.89 4.03
CA GLY A 126 10.32 20.00 3.34
C GLY A 126 10.53 18.52 3.70
N PRO A 127 9.59 17.63 3.31
CA PRO A 127 9.75 16.20 3.50
C PRO A 127 10.96 15.67 2.71
N PRO A 128 11.72 14.71 3.26
CA PRO A 128 12.78 14.05 2.51
C PRO A 128 12.21 13.06 1.49
N TYR A 129 12.89 13.01 0.35
CA TYR A 129 12.70 12.06 -0.73
C TYR A 129 13.95 11.19 -0.81
N GLU A 130 13.79 9.89 -0.63
CA GLU A 130 14.85 8.92 -0.86
C GLU A 130 14.60 8.19 -2.18
N VAL A 131 15.67 7.91 -2.92
CA VAL A 131 15.60 7.42 -4.30
C VAL A 131 16.47 6.19 -4.48
N TRP A 132 15.91 5.15 -5.12
CA TRP A 132 16.60 3.92 -5.50
C TRP A 132 16.47 3.67 -6.99
N ALA A 133 17.48 3.04 -7.61
CA ALA A 133 17.32 2.46 -8.94
C ALA A 133 16.19 1.43 -8.89
N ALA A 134 15.21 1.50 -9.80
CA ALA A 134 14.14 0.50 -9.86
C ALA A 134 14.65 -0.80 -10.51
N PRO A 135 14.17 -1.99 -10.10
CA PRO A 135 14.57 -3.22 -10.76
C PRO A 135 13.67 -3.48 -11.97
N VAL A 136 14.13 -4.33 -12.88
CA VAL A 136 13.33 -4.77 -14.02
C VAL A 136 13.19 -6.30 -13.94
N PRO A 137 11.97 -6.83 -13.76
CA PRO A 137 10.68 -6.13 -13.69
C PRO A 137 10.47 -5.37 -12.36
N LEU A 138 9.60 -4.36 -12.38
CA LEU A 138 9.15 -3.67 -11.17
C LEU A 138 8.45 -4.67 -10.22
N PRO A 139 8.74 -4.62 -8.90
CA PRO A 139 8.23 -5.59 -7.95
C PRO A 139 6.79 -5.26 -7.56
N ASP A 140 5.98 -6.28 -7.31
CA ASP A 140 4.62 -6.12 -6.80
C ASP A 140 4.57 -5.74 -5.33
N VAL A 141 5.65 -6.03 -4.60
CA VAL A 141 5.77 -5.76 -3.17
C VAL A 141 7.10 -5.05 -2.92
N LEU A 142 7.05 -3.96 -2.16
CA LEU A 142 8.23 -3.33 -1.58
C LEU A 142 8.18 -3.47 -0.06
N LYS A 143 9.24 -4.01 0.53
CA LYS A 143 9.43 -3.96 1.98
C LYS A 143 10.45 -2.91 2.34
N LEU A 144 10.02 -1.94 3.13
CA LEU A 144 10.86 -0.89 3.67
C LEU A 144 11.21 -1.21 5.11
N ARG A 145 12.46 -0.96 5.50
CA ARG A 145 12.95 -1.14 6.87
C ARG A 145 13.69 0.09 7.36
N ARG A 146 13.48 0.43 8.63
CA ARG A 146 14.35 1.33 9.39
C ARG A 146 14.43 0.85 10.83
N GLY A 147 15.65 0.69 11.34
CA GLY A 147 15.86 0.06 12.64
C GLY A 147 15.19 -1.32 12.69
N ASN A 148 14.28 -1.50 13.66
CA ASN A 148 13.52 -2.74 13.86
C ASN A 148 12.10 -2.68 13.28
N MET A 149 11.73 -1.58 12.59
CA MET A 149 10.41 -1.43 11.98
C MET A 149 10.47 -1.76 10.51
N GLU A 150 9.45 -2.47 10.04
CA GLU A 150 9.26 -2.85 8.65
C GLU A 150 7.83 -2.54 8.22
N ILE A 151 7.67 -2.09 6.98
CA ILE A 151 6.38 -1.93 6.35
C ILE A 151 6.39 -2.56 4.96
N GLU A 152 5.23 -3.04 4.55
CA GLU A 152 5.01 -3.64 3.23
C GLU A 152 4.11 -2.73 2.39
N LEU A 153 4.54 -2.46 1.16
CA LEU A 153 3.83 -1.62 0.20
C LEU A 153 3.49 -2.43 -1.04
N LEU A 154 2.22 -2.40 -1.44
CA LEU A 154 1.73 -3.15 -2.60
C LEU A 154 1.69 -2.27 -3.84
N ARG A 155 2.23 -2.76 -4.96
CA ARG A 155 2.13 -2.07 -6.25
C ARG A 155 0.68 -1.95 -6.68
N ARG A 156 0.31 -0.80 -7.21
CA ARG A 156 -0.98 -0.57 -7.85
C ARG A 156 -0.91 -0.96 -9.31
N HIS A 157 -1.79 -1.87 -9.68
CA HIS A 157 -2.15 -2.11 -11.06
C HIS A 157 -3.33 -1.19 -11.37
N GLU A 158 -3.07 -0.11 -12.11
CA GLU A 158 -4.11 0.77 -12.68
C GLU A 158 -4.48 0.30 -14.09
#